data_AF-A0A1G4XGR2-F1
#
_entry.id   AF-A0A1G4XGR2-F1
#
_cell.length_a   1.000
_cell.length_b   1.000
_cell.length_c   1.000
_cell.angle_alpha   90.00
_cell.angle_beta   90.00
_cell.angle_gamma   90.00
#
_symmetry.space_group_name_H-M   'P 1'
#
loop_
_entity.id
_entity.type
_entity.pdbx_description
1 polymer ?
#
loop_
_entity_poly.entity_id
_entity_poly.type
_entity_poly.pdbx_seq_one_letter_code
_entity_poly.pdbx_strand_id
1 'polypeptide(L)'
;MTEVTPFHWGEIALSEAVFIDGAPHATKTAIGEWLEYADPRDAVNKILERNSYIEAHSTAVKLTAVDGKKRDTTVYHPIGFLLIVMESGQPKAQAMKQAVAEFVWHFAGPRRMSFKERTELLKLSRVLLNDLAKTRDAFVQGGLVTHLREVHLALGQPLPNIAMLGKDAAQLPLKGV
;
A
#
# COMPACT_ATOMS: atom_id res chain seq x y z
N MET A 1 10.29 13.98 20.06
CA MET A 1 9.53 13.48 21.22
C MET A 1 8.33 12.75 20.63
N THR A 2 8.15 11.45 20.88
CA THR A 2 7.01 10.70 20.33
C THR A 2 5.78 11.08 21.12
N GLU A 3 4.96 11.96 20.54
CA GLU A 3 3.73 12.46 21.13
C GLU A 3 2.57 11.55 20.71
N VAL A 4 1.69 11.27 21.66
CA VAL A 4 0.46 10.51 21.42
C VAL A 4 -0.66 11.53 21.24
N THR A 5 -1.31 11.50 20.08
CA THR A 5 -2.36 12.46 19.73
C THR A 5 -3.58 11.73 19.16
N PRO A 6 -4.81 12.18 19.43
CA PRO A 6 -5.98 11.70 18.71
C PRO A 6 -5.82 11.91 17.19
N PHE A 7 -6.35 10.99 16.39
CA PHE A 7 -6.29 11.06 14.93
C PHE A 7 -7.68 10.97 14.33
N HIS A 8 -7.97 11.83 13.35
CA HIS A 8 -9.23 11.87 12.63
C HIS A 8 -8.99 12.02 11.13
N TRP A 9 -9.60 11.15 10.34
CA TRP A 9 -9.64 11.25 8.89
C TRP A 9 -10.89 10.56 8.33
N GLY A 10 -11.84 11.34 7.81
CA GLY A 10 -13.16 10.83 7.44
C GLY A 10 -13.82 10.13 8.64
N GLU A 11 -14.23 8.87 8.44
CA GLU A 11 -14.85 8.02 9.48
C GLU A 11 -13.84 7.29 10.39
N ILE A 12 -12.53 7.46 10.16
CA ILE A 12 -11.48 6.88 11.01
C ILE A 12 -11.17 7.86 12.12
N ALA A 13 -11.57 7.51 13.35
CA ALA A 13 -11.30 8.26 14.57
C ALA A 13 -10.56 7.35 15.57
N LEU A 14 -9.26 7.56 15.73
CA LEU A 14 -8.43 6.83 16.69
C LEU A 14 -8.24 7.68 17.94
N SER A 15 -8.47 7.06 19.11
CA SER A 15 -8.23 7.68 20.41
C SER A 15 -6.77 8.10 20.60
N GLU A 16 -5.85 7.30 20.05
CA GLU A 16 -4.42 7.56 20.05
C GLU A 16 -3.73 7.14 18.75
N ALA A 17 -2.86 8.01 18.27
CA ALA A 17 -1.92 7.75 17.20
C ALA A 17 -0.56 8.38 17.51
N VAL A 18 0.49 7.77 16.98
CA VAL A 18 1.88 8.23 17.06
C VAL A 18 2.35 8.55 15.65
N PHE A 19 2.76 9.78 15.38
CA PHE A 19 3.27 10.15 14.08
C PHE A 19 4.74 9.75 13.94
N ILE A 20 5.03 8.92 12.95
CA ILE A 20 6.39 8.49 12.58
C ILE A 20 6.53 8.78 11.09
N ASP A 21 7.53 9.59 10.73
CA ASP A 21 7.80 10.03 9.36
C ASP A 21 6.56 10.62 8.64
N GLY A 22 5.73 11.35 9.39
CA GLY A 22 4.49 11.96 8.89
C GLY A 22 3.30 11.01 8.76
N ALA A 23 3.46 9.71 9.07
CA ALA A 23 2.39 8.72 9.01
C ALA A 23 1.83 8.41 10.41
N PRO A 24 0.49 8.36 10.58
CA PRO A 24 -0.14 8.03 11.86
C PRO A 24 -0.05 6.52 12.13
N HIS A 25 0.67 6.14 13.18
CA HIS A 25 0.76 4.75 13.65
C HIS A 25 -0.19 4.53 14.82
N ALA A 26 -0.95 3.46 14.79
CA ALA A 26 -1.98 3.16 15.78
C ALA A 26 -1.50 2.14 16.81
N THR A 27 -1.87 2.30 18.07
CA THR A 27 -1.63 1.28 19.10
C THR A 27 -2.65 0.15 19.01
N LYS A 28 -2.36 -1.02 19.58
CA LYS A 28 -3.33 -2.12 19.67
C LYS A 28 -4.65 -1.68 20.34
N THR A 29 -4.55 -0.83 21.36
CA THR A 29 -5.71 -0.30 22.10
C THR A 29 -6.57 0.57 21.20
N ALA A 30 -6.01 1.59 20.54
CA ALA A 30 -6.75 2.46 19.62
C ALA A 30 -7.43 1.68 18.50
N ILE A 31 -6.76 0.68 17.94
CA ILE A 31 -7.33 -0.16 16.89
C ILE A 31 -8.51 -0.96 17.43
N GLY A 32 -8.36 -1.59 18.59
CA GLY A 32 -9.43 -2.36 19.22
C GLY A 32 -10.64 -1.51 19.64
N GLU A 33 -10.39 -0.30 20.13
CA GLU A 33 -11.44 0.68 20.48
C GLU A 33 -12.18 1.16 19.24
N TRP A 34 -11.45 1.50 18.18
CA TRP A 34 -12.06 1.88 16.91
C TRP A 34 -12.90 0.74 16.34
N LEU A 35 -12.46 -0.51 16.49
CA LEU A 35 -13.20 -1.72 16.12
C LEU A 35 -14.34 -2.10 17.08
N GLU A 36 -14.54 -1.33 18.16
CA GLU A 36 -15.61 -1.52 19.15
C GLU A 36 -15.55 -2.88 19.88
N TYR A 37 -14.33 -3.39 20.11
CA TYR A 37 -14.15 -4.53 20.99
C TYR A 37 -14.34 -4.14 22.46
N ALA A 38 -14.99 -5.02 23.23
CA ALA A 38 -15.15 -4.86 24.67
C ALA A 38 -13.79 -4.88 25.42
N ASP A 39 -12.87 -5.73 24.94
CA ASP A 39 -11.49 -5.80 25.42
C ASP A 39 -10.52 -5.47 24.26
N PRO A 40 -10.32 -4.17 23.95
CA PRO A 40 -9.62 -3.70 22.75
C PRO A 40 -8.27 -4.37 22.49
N ARG A 41 -7.39 -4.32 23.50
CA ARG A 41 -6.01 -4.79 23.38
C ARG A 41 -5.95 -6.31 23.23
N ASP A 42 -6.76 -7.05 23.98
CA ASP A 42 -6.73 -8.51 23.99
C ASP A 42 -7.35 -9.09 22.72
N ALA A 43 -8.40 -8.45 22.19
CA ALA A 43 -8.96 -8.81 20.90
C ALA A 43 -7.94 -8.63 19.76
N VAL A 44 -7.22 -7.51 19.74
CA VAL A 44 -6.16 -7.27 18.74
C VAL A 44 -5.00 -8.23 18.92
N ASN A 45 -4.58 -8.56 20.15
CA ASN A 45 -3.55 -9.58 20.39
C ASN A 45 -3.95 -10.94 19.80
N LYS A 46 -5.20 -11.39 20.01
CA LYS A 46 -5.70 -12.65 19.43
C LYS A 46 -5.73 -12.67 17.91
N ILE A 47 -5.93 -11.52 17.27
CA ILE A 47 -5.85 -11.37 15.80
C ILE A 47 -4.39 -11.55 15.36
N LEU A 48 -3.46 -10.86 16.02
CA LEU A 48 -2.04 -10.89 15.69
C LEU A 48 -1.40 -12.26 15.93
N GLU A 49 -1.79 -12.96 16.99
CA GLU A 49 -1.35 -14.33 17.29
C GLU A 49 -1.65 -15.31 16.15
N ARG A 50 -2.78 -15.12 15.45
CA ARG A 50 -3.19 -15.94 14.31
C ARG A 50 -2.59 -15.46 12.99
N ASN A 51 -2.15 -14.20 12.94
CA ASN A 51 -1.75 -13.49 11.73
C ASN A 51 -0.40 -12.79 11.92
N SER A 52 0.64 -13.58 12.21
CA SER A 52 1.97 -13.06 12.55
C SER A 52 2.64 -12.22 11.45
N TYR A 53 2.19 -12.37 10.19
CA TYR A 53 2.68 -11.57 9.05
C TYR A 53 2.43 -10.07 9.22
N ILE A 54 1.44 -9.67 10.03
CA ILE A 54 1.10 -8.27 10.29
C ILE A 54 2.21 -7.56 11.08
N GLU A 55 3.02 -8.30 11.86
CA GLU A 55 4.14 -7.73 12.62
C GLU A 55 5.22 -7.11 11.73
N ALA A 56 5.28 -7.47 10.43
CA ALA A 56 6.12 -6.78 9.46
C ALA A 56 5.75 -5.29 9.25
N HIS A 57 4.56 -4.88 9.70
CA HIS A 57 4.03 -3.52 9.60
C HIS A 57 3.90 -2.86 10.98
N SER A 58 4.69 -3.30 11.96
CA SER A 58 4.75 -2.71 13.30
C SER A 58 6.15 -2.16 13.61
N THR A 59 6.22 -1.26 14.58
CA THR A 59 7.49 -0.78 15.15
C THR A 59 7.34 -0.50 16.64
N ALA A 60 8.44 -0.58 17.38
CA ALA A 60 8.47 -0.27 18.79
C ALA A 60 8.79 1.21 19.00
N VAL A 61 7.96 1.91 19.76
CA VAL A 61 8.19 3.29 20.18
C VAL A 61 8.24 3.39 21.70
N LYS A 62 9.01 4.36 22.21
CA LYS A 62 9.01 4.69 23.64
C LYS A 62 7.95 5.73 23.92
N LEU A 63 6.89 5.32 24.62
CA LEU A 63 5.84 6.21 25.12
C LEU A 63 6.03 6.47 26.60
N THR A 64 5.80 7.71 27.01
CA THR A 64 5.83 8.09 28.43
C THR A 64 4.49 7.74 29.05
N ALA A 65 4.49 6.82 30.02
CA ALA A 65 3.31 6.47 30.79
C ALA A 65 2.98 7.56 31.83
N VAL A 66 1.79 7.47 32.42
CA VAL A 66 1.27 8.42 33.44
C VAL A 66 2.19 8.52 34.67
N ASP A 67 2.95 7.45 34.96
CA ASP A 67 3.95 7.40 36.04
C ASP A 67 5.30 8.07 35.66
N GLY A 68 5.37 8.73 34.49
CA GLY A 68 6.57 9.37 33.95
C GLY A 68 7.60 8.38 33.38
N LYS A 69 7.34 7.06 33.42
CA LYS A 69 8.27 6.05 32.91
C LYS A 69 8.06 5.84 31.42
N LYS A 70 9.17 5.71 30.68
CA LYS A 70 9.12 5.32 29.27
C LYS A 70 8.93 3.81 29.17
N ARG A 71 7.91 3.38 28.42
CA ARG A 71 7.64 1.97 28.12
C ARG A 71 7.72 1.75 26.62
N ASP A 72 8.22 0.58 26.23
CA ASP A 72 8.20 0.15 24.84
C ASP A 72 6.77 -0.25 24.48
N THR A 73 6.22 0.41 23.47
CA THR A 73 4.87 0.19 22.96
C THR A 73 4.97 -0.13 21.47
N THR A 74 4.39 -1.26 21.07
CA THR A 74 4.25 -1.60 19.65
C THR A 74 3.13 -0.76 19.03
N VAL A 75 3.45 -0.09 17.93
CA VAL A 75 2.50 0.67 17.11
C VAL A 75 2.53 0.15 15.67
N TYR A 76 1.39 0.22 14.99
CA TYR A 76 1.20 -0.34 13.66
C TYR A 76 1.09 0.79 12.64
N HIS A 77 1.86 0.65 11.56
CA HIS A 77 1.75 1.49 10.36
C HIS A 77 0.32 1.43 9.80
N PRO A 78 -0.17 2.43 9.04
CA PRO A 78 -1.50 2.38 8.41
C PRO A 78 -1.81 1.08 7.66
N ILE A 79 -0.79 0.46 7.05
CA ILE A 79 -0.91 -0.87 6.42
C ILE A 79 -1.22 -1.95 7.48
N GLY A 80 -0.47 -1.99 8.57
CA GLY A 80 -0.71 -2.93 9.68
C GLY A 80 -2.08 -2.73 10.31
N PHE A 81 -2.52 -1.48 10.50
CA PHE A 81 -3.89 -1.17 10.91
C PHE A 81 -4.92 -1.78 9.96
N LEU A 82 -4.80 -1.53 8.65
CA LEU A 82 -5.73 -2.06 7.66
C LEU A 82 -5.76 -3.59 7.66
N LEU A 83 -4.60 -4.25 7.76
CA LEU A 83 -4.53 -5.71 7.83
C LEU A 83 -5.23 -6.26 9.09
N ILE A 84 -5.07 -5.62 10.25
CA ILE A 84 -5.82 -5.99 11.47
C ILE A 84 -7.33 -5.86 11.24
N VAL A 85 -7.78 -4.79 10.56
CA VAL A 85 -9.18 -4.62 10.19
C VAL A 85 -9.64 -5.74 9.26
N MET A 86 -8.84 -6.11 8.26
CA MET A 86 -9.15 -7.19 7.31
C MET A 86 -9.31 -8.56 8.00
N GLU A 87 -8.63 -8.79 9.12
CA GLU A 87 -8.74 -10.02 9.93
C GLU A 87 -9.85 -9.96 11.00
N SER A 88 -10.36 -8.77 11.33
CA SER A 88 -11.41 -8.60 12.34
C SER A 88 -12.79 -9.04 11.85
N GLY A 89 -13.58 -9.64 12.74
CA GLY A 89 -14.97 -10.03 12.50
C GLY A 89 -16.02 -8.97 12.88
N GLN A 90 -15.61 -7.84 13.47
CA GLN A 90 -16.54 -6.83 13.99
C GLN A 90 -17.38 -6.16 12.90
N PRO A 91 -18.63 -5.73 13.17
CA PRO A 91 -19.46 -5.03 12.18
C PRO A 91 -18.77 -3.82 11.55
N LYS A 92 -18.03 -3.04 12.34
CA LYS A 92 -17.26 -1.89 11.88
C LYS A 92 -16.12 -2.27 10.93
N ALA A 93 -15.47 -3.41 11.18
CA ALA A 93 -14.50 -3.96 10.24
C ALA A 93 -15.18 -4.35 8.93
N GLN A 94 -16.33 -5.02 8.96
CA GLN A 94 -17.05 -5.42 7.75
C GLN A 94 -17.45 -4.21 6.88
N ALA A 95 -17.93 -3.13 7.50
CA ALA A 95 -18.23 -1.88 6.79
C ALA A 95 -17.00 -1.31 6.08
N MET A 96 -15.84 -1.27 6.76
CA MET A 96 -14.59 -0.80 6.14
C MET A 96 -14.12 -1.74 5.03
N LYS A 97 -14.22 -3.07 5.20
CA LYS A 97 -13.86 -4.04 4.16
C LYS A 97 -14.70 -3.84 2.89
N GLN A 98 -16.01 -3.62 3.06
CA GLN A 98 -16.89 -3.32 1.93
C GLN A 98 -16.48 -2.02 1.25
N ALA A 99 -16.26 -0.94 2.00
CA ALA A 99 -15.83 0.34 1.43
C ALA A 99 -14.51 0.22 0.65
N VAL A 100 -13.55 -0.54 1.18
CA VAL A 100 -12.27 -0.82 0.49
C VAL A 100 -12.50 -1.66 -0.76
N ALA A 101 -13.36 -2.69 -0.71
CA ALA A 101 -13.68 -3.50 -1.88
C ALA A 101 -14.35 -2.66 -2.98
N GLU A 102 -15.28 -1.76 -2.62
CA GLU A 102 -15.92 -0.83 -3.55
C GLU A 102 -14.93 0.17 -4.13
N PHE A 103 -14.02 0.71 -3.31
CA PHE A 103 -12.92 1.57 -3.77
C PHE A 103 -12.03 0.83 -4.79
N VAL A 104 -11.60 -0.40 -4.46
CA VAL A 104 -10.79 -1.23 -5.36
C VAL A 104 -11.56 -1.51 -6.64
N TRP A 105 -12.84 -1.87 -6.57
CA TRP A 105 -13.66 -2.09 -7.77
C TRP A 105 -13.82 -0.82 -8.62
N HIS A 106 -13.97 0.34 -8.00
CA HIS A 106 -14.10 1.61 -8.72
C HIS A 106 -12.86 1.95 -9.54
N PHE A 107 -11.66 1.74 -8.99
CA PHE A 107 -10.39 2.12 -9.63
C PHE A 107 -9.70 1.00 -10.40
N ALA A 108 -9.85 -0.25 -9.96
CA ALA A 108 -9.22 -1.44 -10.53
C ALA A 108 -10.22 -2.38 -11.22
N GLY A 109 -11.52 -2.13 -11.13
CA GLY A 109 -12.51 -2.81 -11.94
C GLY A 109 -12.39 -2.44 -13.42
N PRO A 110 -13.13 -3.11 -14.31
CA PRO A 110 -13.06 -2.86 -15.74
C PRO A 110 -13.40 -1.40 -16.04
N ARG A 111 -12.39 -0.59 -16.38
CA ARG A 111 -12.64 0.71 -17.00
C ARG A 111 -13.47 0.44 -18.26
N ARG A 112 -14.69 0.97 -18.32
CA ARG A 112 -15.49 0.97 -19.55
C ARG A 112 -14.83 1.91 -20.54
N MET A 113 -13.78 1.41 -21.16
CA MET A 113 -13.04 2.09 -22.19
C MET A 113 -13.82 1.97 -23.49
N SER A 114 -13.97 3.06 -24.22
CA SER A 114 -14.58 3.00 -25.55
C SER A 114 -13.72 2.12 -26.48
N PHE A 115 -14.34 1.55 -27.51
CA PHE A 115 -13.61 0.77 -28.52
C PHE A 115 -12.46 1.56 -29.14
N LYS A 116 -12.65 2.88 -29.31
CA LYS A 116 -11.64 3.79 -29.85
C LYS A 116 -10.44 3.94 -28.90
N GLU A 117 -10.67 4.27 -27.63
CA GLU A 117 -9.60 4.40 -26.62
C GLU A 117 -8.82 3.08 -26.46
N ARG A 118 -9.53 1.95 -26.45
CA ARG A 118 -8.90 0.63 -26.38
C ARG A 118 -8.00 0.36 -27.58
N THR A 119 -8.47 0.74 -28.77
CA THR A 119 -7.70 0.58 -30.01
C THR A 119 -6.44 1.46 -30.00
N GLU A 120 -6.52 2.70 -29.52
CA GLU A 120 -5.36 3.59 -29.42
C GLU A 120 -4.33 3.08 -28.41
N LEU A 121 -4.74 2.57 -27.25
CA LEU A 121 -3.83 1.97 -26.28
C LEU A 121 -3.15 0.70 -26.82
N LEU A 122 -3.86 -0.14 -27.58
CA LEU A 122 -3.26 -1.30 -28.24
C LEU A 122 -2.22 -0.89 -29.29
N LYS A 123 -2.50 0.17 -30.07
CA LYS A 123 -1.52 0.75 -31.01
C LYS A 123 -0.29 1.27 -30.27
N LEU A 124 -0.51 2.01 -29.17
CA LEU A 124 0.58 2.56 -28.35
C LEU A 124 1.43 1.45 -27.73
N SER A 125 0.82 0.40 -27.19
CA SER A 125 1.54 -0.79 -26.68
C SER A 125 2.44 -1.40 -27.75
N ARG A 126 1.94 -1.57 -28.99
CA ARG A 126 2.75 -2.08 -30.11
C ARG A 126 3.93 -1.16 -30.46
N VAL A 127 3.75 0.16 -30.40
CA VAL A 127 4.83 1.14 -30.64
C VAL A 127 5.89 1.03 -29.54
N LEU A 128 5.49 1.06 -28.28
CA LEU A 128 6.40 0.95 -27.13
C LEU A 128 7.22 -0.35 -27.16
N LEU A 129 6.59 -1.48 -27.51
CA LEU A 129 7.30 -2.76 -27.68
C LEU A 129 8.35 -2.71 -28.80
N ASN A 130 8.03 -2.08 -29.93
CA ASN A 130 8.98 -1.91 -31.03
C ASN A 130 10.15 -1.00 -30.64
N ASP A 131 9.88 0.06 -29.88
CA ASP A 131 10.90 1.02 -29.44
C ASP A 131 11.81 0.41 -28.37
N LEU A 132 11.26 -0.39 -27.46
CA LEU A 132 12.01 -1.18 -26.48
C LEU A 132 12.95 -2.18 -27.16
N ALA A 133 12.49 -2.86 -28.21
CA ALA A 133 13.30 -3.82 -28.95
C ALA A 133 14.50 -3.18 -29.68
N LYS A 134 14.44 -1.87 -29.96
CA LYS A 134 15.47 -1.12 -30.70
C LYS A 134 16.37 -0.29 -29.79
N THR A 135 15.87 0.12 -28.64
CA THR A 135 16.57 1.00 -27.69
C THR A 135 17.79 0.29 -27.08
N ARG A 136 18.91 1.02 -27.01
CA ARG A 136 20.15 0.58 -26.35
C ARG A 136 20.50 1.39 -25.11
N ASP A 137 19.82 2.52 -24.93
CA ASP A 137 20.01 3.45 -23.82
C ASP A 137 19.20 3.00 -22.60
N ALA A 138 19.85 2.86 -21.44
CA ALA A 138 19.20 2.31 -20.24
C ALA A 138 18.17 3.27 -19.64
N PHE A 139 18.40 4.57 -19.75
CA PHE A 139 17.45 5.58 -19.26
C PHE A 139 16.16 5.56 -20.10
N VAL A 140 16.29 5.57 -21.43
CA VAL A 140 15.16 5.45 -22.36
C VAL A 140 14.46 4.11 -22.19
N GLN A 141 15.21 3.02 -22.01
CA GLN A 141 14.63 1.70 -21.75
C GLN A 141 13.78 1.72 -20.45
N GLY A 142 14.28 2.30 -19.36
CA GLY A 142 13.54 2.44 -18.11
C GLY A 142 12.24 3.24 -18.25
N GLY A 143 12.27 4.34 -19.01
CA GLY A 143 11.09 5.15 -19.32
C GLY A 143 10.06 4.37 -20.15
N LEU A 144 10.51 3.71 -21.22
CA LEU A 144 9.63 2.92 -22.09
C LEU A 144 8.99 1.72 -21.35
N VAL A 145 9.73 1.06 -20.45
CA VAL A 145 9.19 -0.01 -19.60
C VAL A 145 8.09 0.54 -18.68
N THR A 146 8.29 1.71 -18.11
CA THR A 146 7.29 2.36 -17.23
C THR A 146 6.01 2.67 -18.00
N HIS A 147 6.11 3.33 -19.16
CA HIS A 147 4.96 3.63 -20.00
C HIS A 147 4.24 2.36 -20.49
N LEU A 148 4.98 1.30 -20.85
CA LEU A 148 4.37 0.05 -21.29
C LEU A 148 3.56 -0.61 -20.17
N ARG A 149 4.06 -0.57 -18.92
CA ARG A 149 3.33 -1.05 -17.75
C ARG A 149 2.04 -0.27 -17.53
N GLU A 150 2.08 1.06 -17.63
CA GLU A 150 0.89 1.91 -17.52
C GLU A 150 -0.17 1.57 -18.58
N VAL A 151 0.24 1.36 -19.83
CA VAL A 151 -0.67 0.96 -20.92
C VAL A 151 -1.28 -0.42 -20.66
N HIS A 152 -0.49 -1.40 -20.21
CA HIS A 152 -0.99 -2.74 -19.87
C HIS A 152 -2.00 -2.69 -18.72
N LEU A 153 -1.72 -1.91 -17.67
CA LEU A 153 -2.64 -1.68 -16.56
C LEU A 153 -3.95 -1.04 -17.05
N ALA A 154 -3.87 -0.01 -17.90
CA ALA A 154 -5.04 0.64 -18.46
C ALA A 154 -5.90 -0.31 -19.33
N LEU A 155 -5.26 -1.24 -20.04
CA LEU A 155 -5.92 -2.26 -20.86
C LEU A 155 -6.45 -3.47 -20.04
N GLY A 156 -6.16 -3.55 -18.73
CA GLY A 156 -6.47 -4.71 -17.90
C GLY A 156 -5.69 -5.97 -18.31
N GLN A 157 -4.50 -5.80 -18.88
CA GLN A 157 -3.62 -6.89 -19.30
C GLN A 157 -2.58 -7.21 -18.23
N PRO A 158 -2.05 -8.45 -18.18
CA PRO A 158 -0.92 -8.78 -17.33
C PRO A 158 0.27 -7.84 -17.61
N LEU A 159 1.02 -7.49 -16.56
CA LEU A 159 2.23 -6.70 -16.71
C LEU A 159 3.24 -7.42 -17.62
N PRO A 160 3.95 -6.69 -18.50
CA PRO A 160 4.92 -7.30 -19.41
C PRO A 160 6.08 -7.93 -18.62
N ASN A 161 6.45 -9.16 -18.97
CA ASN A 161 7.61 -9.84 -18.39
C ASN A 161 8.90 -9.27 -18.99
N ILE A 162 9.51 -8.35 -18.26
CA ILE A 162 10.71 -7.64 -18.69
C ILE A 162 11.90 -8.59 -18.91
N ALA A 163 11.95 -9.73 -18.23
CA ALA A 163 13.00 -10.73 -18.44
C ALA A 163 12.97 -11.37 -19.84
N MET A 164 11.88 -11.21 -20.60
CA MET A 164 11.78 -11.66 -21.99
C MET A 164 12.31 -10.65 -23.01
N LEU A 165 12.73 -9.45 -22.58
CA LEU A 165 13.49 -8.56 -23.44
C LEU A 165 14.86 -9.20 -23.68
N GLY A 166 15.04 -9.81 -24.84
CA GLY A 166 16.24 -10.58 -25.19
C GLY A 166 17.55 -9.77 -25.31
N LYS A 167 17.58 -8.52 -24.81
CA LYS A 167 18.75 -7.63 -24.76
C LYS A 167 18.66 -6.70 -23.55
N ASP A 168 19.68 -6.73 -22.70
CA ASP A 168 19.91 -5.69 -21.70
C ASP A 168 20.31 -4.37 -22.38
N ALA A 169 20.05 -3.24 -21.72
CA ALA A 169 20.57 -1.95 -22.20
C ALA A 169 22.10 -1.97 -22.22
N ALA A 170 22.66 -1.89 -23.44
CA ALA A 170 24.09 -1.74 -23.65
C ALA A 170 24.46 -0.26 -23.59
N GLN A 171 24.51 0.30 -22.38
CA GLN A 171 24.98 1.66 -22.15
C GLN A 171 26.50 1.66 -21.93
N LEU A 172 27.22 2.47 -22.72
CA LEU A 172 28.64 2.72 -22.46
C LEU A 172 28.79 3.48 -21.13
N PRO A 173 29.86 3.20 -20.35
CA PRO A 173 30.10 3.92 -19.10
C PRO A 173 30.13 5.43 -19.35
N LEU A 174 29.37 6.16 -18.53
CA LEU A 174 29.34 7.62 -18.58
C LEU A 174 30.71 8.15 -18.17
N LYS A 175 31.32 9.02 -18.99
CA LYS A 175 32.57 9.67 -18.61
C LYS A 175 32.33 10.63 -17.46
N GLY A 176 32.97 10.40 -16.32
CA GLY A 176 33.01 11.35 -15.19
C GLY A 176 31.96 11.14 -14.10
N VAL A 177 31.40 9.94 -13.99
CA VAL A 177 30.64 9.48 -12.80
C VAL A 177 31.46 8.41 -12.09
#